data_AF-A0A2M7WW00-F1
#
_entry.id   AF-A0A2M7WW00-F1
#
_cell.length_a   1.000
_cell.length_b   1.000
_cell.length_c   1.000
_cell.angle_alpha   90.00
_cell.angle_beta   90.00
_cell.angle_gamma   90.00
#
_symmetry.space_group_name_H-M   'P 1'
#
loop_
_entity.id
_entity.type
_entity.pdbx_description
1 polymer ?
#
loop_
_entity_poly.entity_id
_entity_poly.type
_entity_poly.pdbx_seq_one_letter_code
_entity_poly.pdbx_strand_id
1 'polypeptide(L)'
;MPDLNPKPLPPDLSFKALFYANTSYDYFADAASQPFQFTADRFESVNAWWLAEVSLLSYVQQHDFVSRKLADAGLPNCEFFENETTGTQAFIAHNSDFIIVCFRGTEMDR
;
A
#
# COMPACT_ATOMS: atom_id res chain seq x y z
N MET A 1 -21.16 -28.21 5.55
CA MET A 1 -20.29 -27.16 4.99
C MET A 1 -21.21 -26.18 4.27
N PRO A 2 -21.16 -24.87 4.56
CA PRO A 2 -21.90 -23.92 3.74
C PRO A 2 -21.42 -24.04 2.30
N ASP A 3 -22.35 -23.97 1.36
CA ASP A 3 -22.07 -24.01 -0.07
C ASP A 3 -21.26 -22.74 -0.42
N LEU A 4 -19.96 -22.90 -0.64
CA LEU A 4 -19.09 -21.77 -0.95
C LEU A 4 -19.22 -21.48 -2.44
N ASN A 5 -20.01 -20.47 -2.76
CA ASN A 5 -20.04 -19.95 -4.13
C ASN A 5 -18.64 -19.46 -4.51
N PRO A 6 -18.06 -19.93 -5.63
CA PRO A 6 -16.76 -19.47 -6.06
C PRO A 6 -16.83 -17.97 -6.37
N LYS A 7 -15.79 -17.23 -5.95
CA LYS A 7 -15.63 -15.82 -6.32
C LYS A 7 -15.68 -15.72 -7.85
N PRO A 8 -16.54 -14.88 -8.43
CA PRO A 8 -16.63 -14.73 -9.87
C PRO A 8 -15.30 -14.26 -10.44
N LEU A 9 -14.95 -14.78 -11.61
CA LEU A 9 -13.75 -14.35 -12.32
C LEU A 9 -13.85 -12.86 -12.67
N PRO A 10 -12.74 -12.11 -12.63
CA PRO A 10 -12.72 -10.74 -13.12
C PRO A 10 -13.11 -10.69 -14.60
N PRO A 11 -13.87 -9.66 -15.03
CA PRO A 11 -14.25 -9.50 -16.43
C PRO A 11 -13.06 -9.14 -17.34
N ASP A 12 -12.01 -8.53 -16.78
CA ASP A 12 -10.77 -8.23 -17.48
C ASP A 12 -9.70 -9.27 -17.08
N LEU A 13 -9.29 -10.10 -18.05
CA LEU A 13 -8.25 -11.12 -17.90
C LEU A 13 -6.94 -10.71 -18.58
N SER A 14 -6.77 -9.42 -18.92
CA SER A 14 -5.55 -8.92 -19.55
C SER A 14 -4.35 -9.00 -18.59
N PHE A 15 -3.13 -8.98 -19.15
CA PHE A 15 -1.91 -8.89 -18.35
C PHE A 15 -1.94 -7.66 -17.45
N LYS A 16 -2.38 -6.51 -17.98
CA LYS A 16 -2.57 -5.27 -17.21
C LYS A 16 -3.54 -5.45 -16.05
N ALA A 17 -4.55 -6.30 -16.20
CA ALA A 17 -5.51 -6.59 -15.14
C ALA A 17 -4.93 -7.35 -13.94
N LEU A 18 -3.86 -8.11 -14.15
CA LEU A 18 -3.15 -8.79 -13.07
C LEU A 18 -2.38 -7.82 -12.17
N PHE A 19 -2.05 -6.64 -12.69
CA PHE A 19 -1.22 -5.64 -12.01
C PHE A 19 -1.94 -4.29 -11.81
N TYR A 20 -3.27 -4.24 -11.96
CA TYR A 20 -3.99 -2.99 -11.69
C TYR A 20 -3.74 -2.57 -10.23
N ALA A 21 -3.19 -1.36 -10.10
CA ALA A 21 -3.27 -0.56 -8.89
C ALA A 21 -4.69 -0.66 -8.30
N ASN A 22 -4.80 -1.20 -7.08
CA ASN A 22 -6.10 -1.50 -6.49
C ASN A 22 -6.72 -0.26 -5.84
N THR A 23 -7.16 0.69 -6.67
CA THR A 23 -7.75 1.97 -6.21
C THR A 23 -9.13 1.82 -5.56
N SER A 24 -9.77 0.65 -5.68
CA SER A 24 -11.02 0.31 -5.01
C SER A 24 -10.84 -0.33 -3.63
N TYR A 25 -9.61 -0.72 -3.26
CA TYR A 25 -9.33 -1.30 -1.97
C TYR A 25 -9.41 -0.25 -0.86
N ASP A 26 -9.99 -0.63 0.26
CA ASP A 26 -10.08 0.26 1.42
C ASP A 26 -8.80 0.17 2.25
N TYR A 27 -7.75 0.79 1.74
CA TYR A 27 -6.45 0.84 2.39
C TYR A 27 -6.56 1.38 3.81
N PHE A 28 -5.82 0.74 4.73
CA PHE A 28 -5.77 1.10 6.14
C PHE A 28 -7.14 1.09 6.84
N ALA A 29 -8.08 0.28 6.35
CA ALA A 29 -9.32 0.00 7.06
C ALA A 29 -8.98 -0.37 8.52
N ASP A 30 -9.51 0.40 9.47
CA ASP A 30 -9.30 0.27 10.92
C ASP A 30 -7.98 0.79 11.51
N ALA A 31 -7.13 1.49 10.75
CA ALA A 31 -5.86 2.05 11.24
C ALA A 31 -6.00 2.96 12.47
N ALA A 32 -7.11 3.69 12.59
CA ALA A 32 -7.41 4.50 13.76
C ALA A 32 -7.62 3.68 15.04
N SER A 33 -8.15 2.45 14.92
CA SER A 33 -8.37 1.53 16.04
C SER A 33 -7.19 0.57 16.27
N GLN A 34 -6.37 0.36 15.24
CA GLN A 34 -5.18 -0.49 15.24
C GLN A 34 -3.97 0.36 14.82
N PRO A 35 -3.51 1.29 15.68
CA PRO A 35 -2.43 2.21 15.33
C PRO A 35 -1.09 1.48 15.23
N PHE A 36 -0.21 1.98 14.38
CA PHE A 36 1.16 1.51 14.27
C PHE A 36 1.90 1.67 15.60
N GLN A 37 2.50 0.59 16.08
CA GLN A 37 3.25 0.52 17.33
C GLN A 37 4.71 0.92 17.08
N PHE A 38 4.97 2.22 16.97
CA PHE A 38 6.30 2.75 16.59
C PHE A 38 7.41 2.51 17.62
N THR A 39 7.05 2.20 18.88
CA THR A 39 8.01 1.82 19.93
C THR A 39 8.22 0.31 20.05
N ALA A 40 7.66 -0.49 19.13
CA ALA A 40 7.79 -1.95 19.19
C ALA A 40 9.25 -2.39 18.99
N ASP A 41 9.72 -3.28 19.87
CA ASP A 41 11.06 -3.88 19.84
C ASP A 41 11.04 -5.34 19.35
N ARG A 42 9.86 -5.83 19.00
CA ARG A 42 9.57 -7.19 18.53
C ARG A 42 8.49 -7.15 17.45
N PHE A 43 8.24 -8.30 16.85
CA PHE A 43 7.17 -8.44 15.87
C PHE A 43 5.80 -8.10 16.48
N GLU A 44 5.07 -7.23 15.82
CA GLU A 44 3.68 -6.88 16.12
C GLU A 44 2.85 -7.07 14.84
N SER A 45 1.77 -7.84 14.93
CA SER A 45 0.93 -8.16 13.78
C SER A 45 0.30 -6.91 13.16
N VAL A 46 -0.04 -5.92 13.97
CA VAL A 46 -0.56 -4.62 13.51
C VAL A 46 0.47 -3.88 12.65
N ASN A 47 1.74 -3.87 13.05
CA ASN A 47 2.80 -3.23 12.25
C ASN A 47 3.00 -3.99 10.93
N ALA A 48 2.99 -5.33 10.97
CA ALA A 48 3.10 -6.14 9.77
C ALA A 48 1.94 -5.89 8.79
N TRP A 49 0.71 -5.77 9.30
CA TRP A 49 -0.44 -5.39 8.50
C TRP A 49 -0.27 -4.00 7.87
N TRP A 50 0.07 -2.98 8.65
CA TRP A 50 0.37 -1.64 8.13
C TRP A 50 1.41 -1.66 7.00
N LEU A 51 2.51 -2.40 7.18
CA LEU A 51 3.55 -2.50 6.16
C LEU A 51 3.07 -3.26 4.91
N ALA A 52 2.16 -4.22 5.05
CA ALA A 52 1.52 -4.88 3.91
C ALA A 52 0.58 -3.92 3.15
N GLU A 53 -0.19 -3.09 3.86
CA GLU A 53 -1.04 -2.05 3.27
C GLU A 53 -0.21 -1.05 2.45
N VAL A 54 0.87 -0.53 3.05
CA VAL A 54 1.80 0.41 2.37
C VAL A 54 2.45 -0.25 1.16
N SER A 55 2.89 -1.51 1.31
CA SER A 55 3.50 -2.28 0.21
C SER A 55 2.53 -2.44 -0.97
N LEU A 56 1.27 -2.78 -0.70
CA LEU A 56 0.24 -2.84 -1.75
C LEU A 56 -0.04 -1.47 -2.37
N LEU A 57 -0.04 -0.40 -1.56
CA LEU A 57 -0.29 0.97 -2.02
C LEU A 57 0.83 1.48 -2.95
N SER A 58 2.06 0.98 -2.82
CA SER A 58 3.21 1.36 -3.68
C SER A 58 3.04 1.06 -5.17
N TYR A 59 2.08 0.21 -5.53
CA TYR A 59 1.73 -0.06 -6.93
C TYR A 59 0.73 0.94 -7.51
N VAL A 60 0.18 1.86 -6.71
CA VAL A 60 -0.72 2.91 -7.18
C VAL A 60 0.07 4.12 -7.67
N GLN A 61 -0.01 4.41 -8.97
CA GLN A 61 0.73 5.52 -9.60
C GLN A 61 0.11 6.92 -9.38
N GLN A 62 -1.08 6.99 -8.79
CA GLN A 62 -1.78 8.25 -8.56
C GLN A 62 -1.30 8.86 -7.23
N HIS A 63 -0.28 9.73 -7.29
CA HIS A 63 0.34 10.32 -6.10
C HIS A 63 -0.65 11.01 -5.14
N ASP A 64 -1.66 11.70 -5.68
CA ASP A 64 -2.71 12.34 -4.85
C ASP A 64 -3.56 11.31 -4.11
N PHE A 65 -3.85 10.16 -4.73
CA PHE A 65 -4.59 9.08 -4.08
C PHE A 65 -3.76 8.46 -2.95
N VAL A 66 -2.48 8.16 -3.24
CA VAL A 66 -1.54 7.59 -2.26
C VAL A 66 -1.38 8.53 -1.07
N SER A 67 -1.11 9.82 -1.33
CA SER A 67 -0.94 10.83 -0.28
C SER A 67 -2.19 10.99 0.57
N ARG A 68 -3.39 10.96 -0.03
CA ARG A 68 -4.65 11.04 0.71
C ARG A 68 -4.85 9.83 1.62
N LYS A 69 -4.63 8.60 1.11
CA LYS A 69 -4.75 7.38 1.92
C LYS A 69 -3.78 7.34 3.09
N LEU A 70 -2.55 7.79 2.89
CA LEU A 70 -1.55 7.92 3.96
C LEU A 70 -1.93 8.99 4.98
N ALA A 71 -2.40 10.16 4.53
CA ALA A 71 -2.85 11.23 5.40
C ALA A 71 -4.05 10.82 6.25
N ASP A 72 -5.04 10.14 5.65
CA ASP A 72 -6.22 9.61 6.34
C ASP A 72 -5.82 8.56 7.41
N ALA A 73 -4.71 7.83 7.19
CA ALA A 73 -4.14 6.90 8.16
C ALA A 73 -3.28 7.58 9.26
N GLY A 74 -3.03 8.88 9.19
CA GLY A 74 -2.22 9.62 10.17
C GLY A 74 -0.76 9.84 9.79
N LEU A 75 -0.42 9.71 8.49
CA LEU A 75 0.88 10.04 7.90
C LEU A 75 0.72 11.20 6.90
N PRO A 76 0.55 12.46 7.38
CA PRO A 76 0.16 13.57 6.53
C PRO A 76 1.26 14.08 5.59
N ASN A 77 2.52 13.72 5.85
CA ASN A 77 3.65 14.15 5.03
C ASN A 77 4.06 12.99 4.12
N CYS A 78 4.06 13.22 2.80
CA CYS A 78 4.41 12.23 1.80
C CYS A 78 5.33 12.83 0.73
N GLU A 79 6.40 12.13 0.36
CA GLU A 79 7.32 12.50 -0.71
C GLU A 79 7.61 11.29 -1.60
N PHE A 80 7.63 11.49 -2.92
CA PHE A 80 7.81 10.44 -3.92
C PHE A 80 9.20 10.52 -4.56
N PHE A 81 9.79 9.36 -4.82
CA PHE A 81 11.09 9.21 -5.46
C PHE A 81 10.95 8.26 -6.63
N GLU A 82 11.26 8.75 -7.83
CA GLU A 82 11.18 7.97 -9.05
C GLU A 82 12.49 8.13 -9.84
N ASN A 83 13.04 7.01 -10.30
CA ASN A 83 14.20 6.98 -11.16
C ASN A 83 13.89 6.13 -12.39
N GLU A 84 13.66 6.80 -13.52
CA GLU A 84 13.33 6.16 -14.80
C GLU A 84 14.46 5.25 -15.31
N THR A 85 15.73 5.57 -15.02
CA THR A 85 16.87 4.78 -15.49
C THR A 85 16.98 3.44 -14.77
N THR A 86 16.69 3.40 -13.48
CA THR A 86 16.74 2.18 -12.67
C THR A 86 15.37 1.52 -12.50
N GLY A 87 14.29 2.16 -12.93
CA GLY A 87 12.90 1.74 -12.68
C GLY A 87 12.51 1.80 -11.20
N THR A 88 13.30 2.47 -10.36
CA THR A 88 13.04 2.55 -8.92
C THR A 88 11.90 3.53 -8.66
N GLN A 89 10.88 3.06 -7.96
CA GLN A 89 9.81 3.92 -7.44
C GLN A 89 9.66 3.66 -5.95
N ALA A 90 9.58 4.75 -5.19
CA ALA A 90 9.44 4.72 -3.75
C ALA A 90 8.68 5.95 -3.26
N PHE A 91 8.18 5.88 -2.04
CA PHE A 91 7.73 7.04 -1.31
C PHE A 91 8.12 6.97 0.16
N ILE A 92 8.20 8.14 0.78
CA ILE A 92 8.39 8.32 2.21
C ILE A 92 7.10 8.91 2.76
N ALA A 93 6.55 8.30 3.81
CA ALA A 93 5.36 8.77 4.50
C ALA A 93 5.63 8.89 6.00
N HIS A 94 5.30 10.02 6.62
CA HIS A 94 5.66 10.24 8.02
C HIS A 94 4.77 11.22 8.78
N ASN A 95 4.87 11.14 10.11
CA ASN A 95 4.36 12.12 11.07
C ASN A 95 5.50 12.53 12.04
N SER A 96 5.15 12.99 13.24
CA SER A 96 6.14 13.37 14.28
C SER A 96 6.81 12.19 14.98
N ASP A 97 6.21 11.00 14.89
CA ASP A 97 6.56 9.86 15.73
C ASP A 97 7.37 8.82 14.97
N PHE A 98 7.04 8.59 13.69
CA PHE A 98 7.73 7.61 12.84
C PHE A 98 7.69 7.96 11.35
N ILE A 99 8.54 7.25 10.59
CA ILE A 99 8.68 7.35 9.14
C ILE A 99 8.56 5.94 8.55
N ILE A 100 7.80 5.81 7.45
CA ILE A 100 7.79 4.62 6.60
C ILE A 100 8.43 4.98 5.26
N VAL A 101 9.40 4.18 4.83
CA VAL A 101 9.99 4.25 3.49
C VAL A 101 9.56 3.00 2.73
N CYS A 102 8.82 3.17 1.65
CA CYS A 102 8.30 2.07 0.86
C CYS A 102 8.87 2.10 -0.55
N PHE A 103 9.37 0.96 -1.00
CA PHE A 103 9.83 0.74 -2.37
C PHE A 103 8.81 -0.14 -3.08
N ARG A 104 8.40 0.25 -4.29
CA ARG A 104 7.63 -0.61 -5.17
C ARG A 104 8.52 -1.78 -5.59
N GLY A 105 7.96 -3.00 -5.54
CA GLY A 105 8.64 -4.17 -6.08
C GLY A 105 8.78 -4.09 -7.60
N THR A 106 9.55 -5.01 -8.19
CA THR A 106 9.65 -5.10 -9.65
C THR A 106 8.33 -5.56 -10.24
N GLU A 107 7.74 -4.75 -11.12
CA GLU A 107 6.73 -5.20 -12.06
C GLU A 107 7.42 -5.54 -13.39
N MET A 108 6.92 -6.54 -14.11
CA MET A 108 7.42 -6.77 -15.47
C MET A 108 6.80 -5.74 -16.39
N ASP A 109 7.50 -4.61 -16.57
CA ASP A 109 7.20 -3.67 -17.65
C ASP A 109 7.36 -4.42 -18.98
N ARG A 110 6.27 -4.51 -19.74
CA ARG A 110 6.26 -5.03 -21.12
C ARG A 110 6.03 -3.90 -22.10
#